data_AF-A0A1B6I2B2-F1
#
_entry.id   AF-A0A1B6I2B2-F1
#
_cell.length_a   1.000
_cell.length_b   1.000
_cell.length_c   1.000
_cell.angle_alpha   90.00
_cell.angle_beta   90.00
_cell.angle_gamma   90.00
#
_symmetry.space_group_name_H-M   'P 1'
#
loop_
_entity.id
_entity.type
_entity.pdbx_description
1 polymer ?
#
loop_
_entity_poly.entity_id
_entity_poly.type
_entity_poly.pdbx_seq_one_letter_code
_entity_poly.pdbx_strand_id
1 'polypeptide(L)'
;QVHIRVDMGKDEMDTFVFCVATKKTAVKLAKDMADVSVYCPERRAGDKFGLPASLNVLSELAEVSQTMLDSKVTAALNKYADLIDYIHFSDQFSGPKQTEETTLVKLPDVKKVLMFGLNMPLKGRSVQEAMEHMRPLMQLVFYCMEKVKRFRLSKEGKNKADKNRLRVEEMFLKTTHAARAEAAAARREEKRRQEKERILQEDDPEKQRKWEEREMKRQMKKKAPKMKQLKVKAL
;
A
#
# COMPACT_ATOMS: atom_id res chain seq x y z
N GLN A 1 -8.55 13.43 -20.06
CA GLN A 1 -8.96 12.25 -19.26
C GLN A 1 -9.88 12.75 -18.16
N VAL A 2 -10.97 12.05 -17.89
CA VAL A 2 -11.92 12.38 -16.82
C VAL A 2 -11.65 11.44 -15.66
N HIS A 3 -11.40 12.00 -14.48
CA HIS A 3 -11.20 11.24 -13.24
C HIS A 3 -12.36 11.49 -12.31
N ILE A 4 -13.07 10.43 -11.95
CA ILE A 4 -14.19 10.48 -11.03
C ILE A 4 -13.75 9.78 -9.76
N ARG A 5 -13.83 10.49 -8.64
CA ARG A 5 -13.56 9.94 -7.31
C ARG A 5 -14.79 10.12 -6.45
N VAL A 6 -15.23 9.03 -5.85
CA VAL A 6 -16.32 8.99 -4.89
C VAL A 6 -15.74 8.53 -3.56
N ASP A 7 -15.81 9.39 -2.55
CA ASP A 7 -15.49 9.02 -1.18
C ASP A 7 -16.72 8.37 -0.54
N MET A 8 -16.55 7.13 -0.06
CA MET A 8 -17.63 6.31 0.52
C MET A 8 -17.67 6.49 2.04
N GLY A 9 -18.87 6.37 2.63
CA GLY A 9 -19.01 6.32 4.07
C GLY A 9 -18.33 5.10 4.69
N LYS A 10 -17.99 5.18 5.99
CA LYS A 10 -17.30 4.08 6.70
C LYS A 10 -18.09 2.77 6.69
N ASP A 11 -19.42 2.82 6.71
CA ASP A 11 -20.29 1.64 6.77
C ASP A 11 -20.91 1.27 5.41
N GLU A 12 -20.53 1.98 4.35
CA GLU A 12 -21.13 1.84 3.03
C GLU A 12 -20.40 0.83 2.12
N MET A 13 -19.23 0.32 2.52
CA MET A 13 -18.43 -0.60 1.71
C MET A 13 -17.71 -1.60 2.62
N ASP A 14 -17.71 -2.88 2.23
CA ASP A 14 -16.96 -3.93 2.92
C ASP A 14 -15.44 -3.85 2.64
N THR A 15 -14.64 -4.62 3.39
CA THR A 15 -13.18 -4.59 3.35
C THR A 15 -12.61 -5.36 2.15
N PHE A 16 -12.34 -4.67 1.05
CA PHE A 16 -11.66 -5.27 -0.11
C PHE A 16 -10.98 -4.23 -1.01
N VAL A 17 -9.94 -4.68 -1.71
CA VAL A 17 -9.33 -3.95 -2.83
C VAL A 17 -9.60 -4.69 -4.15
N PHE A 18 -10.11 -3.95 -5.13
CA PHE A 18 -10.43 -4.42 -6.47
C PHE A 18 -10.11 -3.36 -7.52
N CYS A 19 -9.42 -3.74 -8.58
CA CYS A 19 -9.09 -2.85 -9.68
C CYS A 19 -9.20 -3.57 -11.03
N VAL A 20 -9.76 -2.87 -12.01
CA VAL A 20 -9.73 -3.24 -13.42
C VAL A 20 -9.07 -2.10 -14.16
N ALA A 21 -8.01 -2.37 -14.93
CA ALA A 21 -7.32 -1.32 -15.67
C ALA A 21 -6.72 -1.84 -16.96
N THR A 22 -6.42 -0.93 -17.89
CA THR A 22 -5.63 -1.28 -19.09
C THR A 22 -4.27 -1.84 -18.66
N LYS A 23 -3.64 -2.69 -19.48
CA LYS A 23 -2.35 -3.31 -19.12
C LYS A 23 -1.29 -2.31 -18.64
N LYS A 24 -1.18 -1.16 -19.32
CA LYS A 24 -0.22 -0.10 -18.98
C LYS A 24 -0.57 0.54 -17.64
N THR A 25 -1.84 0.90 -17.44
CA THR A 25 -2.31 1.58 -16.23
C THR A 25 -2.33 0.65 -15.03
N ALA A 26 -2.62 -0.64 -15.20
CA ALA A 26 -2.50 -1.67 -14.16
C ALA A 26 -1.07 -1.78 -13.60
N VAL A 27 -0.05 -1.71 -14.46
CA VAL A 27 1.36 -1.71 -14.02
C VAL A 27 1.68 -0.44 -13.24
N LYS A 28 1.18 0.70 -13.70
CA LYS A 28 1.38 1.99 -13.03
C LYS A 28 0.69 2.03 -11.66
N LEU A 29 -0.59 1.66 -11.57
CA LEU A 29 -1.35 1.62 -10.33
C LEU A 29 -0.72 0.67 -9.30
N ALA A 30 -0.23 -0.49 -9.72
CA ALA A 30 0.47 -1.41 -8.82
C ALA A 30 1.81 -0.87 -8.27
N LYS A 31 2.40 0.16 -8.90
CA LYS A 31 3.62 0.83 -8.40
C LYS A 31 3.28 2.05 -7.56
N ASP A 32 2.34 2.85 -8.05
CA ASP A 32 2.02 4.18 -7.52
C ASP A 32 1.05 4.13 -6.33
N MET A 33 0.21 3.09 -6.25
CA MET A 33 -0.81 2.96 -5.22
C MET A 33 -0.45 1.84 -4.24
N ALA A 34 -0.31 2.20 -2.96
CA ALA A 34 0.12 1.27 -1.92
C ALA A 34 -0.90 0.15 -1.68
N ASP A 35 -2.19 0.47 -1.77
CA ASP A 35 -3.28 -0.50 -1.61
C ASP A 35 -3.25 -1.59 -2.69
N VAL A 36 -3.18 -1.21 -3.96
CA VAL A 36 -3.08 -2.16 -5.08
C VAL A 36 -1.80 -2.99 -4.96
N SER A 37 -0.66 -2.34 -4.66
CA SER A 37 0.63 -3.01 -4.52
C SER A 37 0.64 -4.06 -3.40
N VAL A 38 -0.04 -3.80 -2.29
CA VAL A 38 0.02 -4.64 -1.08
C VAL A 38 -1.07 -5.71 -1.09
N TYR A 39 -2.30 -5.36 -1.48
CA TYR A 39 -3.46 -6.24 -1.39
C TYR A 39 -3.78 -6.98 -2.68
N CYS A 40 -3.28 -6.54 -3.83
CA CYS A 40 -3.52 -7.19 -5.12
C CYS A 40 -2.21 -7.62 -5.81
N PRO A 41 -1.46 -8.58 -5.24
CA PRO A 41 -0.17 -9.01 -5.79
C PRO A 41 -0.31 -9.70 -7.15
N GLU A 42 -1.45 -10.36 -7.39
CA GLU A 42 -1.71 -11.11 -8.62
C GLU A 42 -2.51 -10.28 -9.63
N ARG A 43 -1.93 -10.14 -10.82
CA ARG A 43 -2.60 -9.58 -12.00
C ARG A 43 -3.14 -10.70 -12.85
N ARG A 44 -4.46 -10.73 -13.04
CA ARG A 44 -5.13 -11.70 -13.89
C ARG A 44 -5.57 -11.00 -15.18
N ALA A 45 -5.40 -11.67 -16.31
CA ALA A 45 -5.87 -11.16 -17.59
C ALA A 45 -7.41 -11.10 -17.59
N GLY A 46 -7.97 -10.09 -18.26
CA GLY A 46 -9.41 -9.83 -18.30
C GLY A 46 -10.21 -10.94 -18.99
N ASP A 47 -9.62 -11.66 -19.92
CA ASP A 47 -10.21 -12.79 -20.65
C ASP A 47 -10.78 -13.87 -19.72
N LYS A 48 -10.11 -14.15 -18.60
CA LYS A 48 -10.57 -15.08 -17.56
C LYS A 48 -11.90 -14.67 -16.90
N PHE A 49 -12.31 -13.42 -17.07
CA PHE A 49 -13.54 -12.85 -16.52
C PHE A 49 -14.50 -12.38 -17.61
N GLY A 50 -14.28 -12.79 -18.87
CA GLY A 50 -15.10 -12.36 -20.00
C GLY A 50 -14.89 -10.90 -20.39
N LEU A 51 -13.76 -10.30 -20.01
CA LEU A 51 -13.39 -8.93 -20.39
C LEU A 51 -12.41 -8.93 -21.58
N PRO A 52 -12.25 -7.78 -22.26
CA PRO A 52 -11.27 -7.65 -23.32
C PRO A 52 -9.85 -7.95 -22.83
N ALA A 53 -9.06 -8.60 -23.68
CA ALA A 53 -7.66 -8.94 -23.39
C ALA A 53 -6.75 -7.71 -23.20
N SER A 54 -7.25 -6.49 -23.46
CA SER A 54 -6.58 -5.21 -23.19
C SER A 54 -6.64 -4.80 -21.71
N LEU A 55 -7.55 -5.40 -20.93
CA LEU A 55 -7.77 -5.13 -19.51
C LEU A 55 -7.14 -6.22 -18.63
N ASN A 56 -6.73 -5.80 -17.43
CA ASN A 56 -6.28 -6.65 -16.35
C ASN A 56 -7.17 -6.44 -15.13
N VAL A 57 -7.40 -7.52 -14.39
CA VAL A 57 -8.10 -7.54 -13.11
C VAL A 57 -7.10 -7.79 -11.99
N LEU A 58 -7.08 -6.90 -11.02
CA LEU A 58 -6.32 -6.99 -9.79
C LEU A 58 -7.34 -7.07 -8.65
N SER A 59 -7.32 -8.16 -7.90
CA SER A 59 -8.30 -8.35 -6.84
C SER A 59 -7.68 -9.10 -5.68
N GLU A 60 -7.90 -8.58 -4.47
CA GLU A 60 -7.51 -9.23 -3.22
C GLU A 60 -8.24 -10.57 -3.04
N LEU A 61 -9.54 -10.59 -3.37
CA LEU A 61 -10.41 -11.75 -3.19
C LEU A 61 -11.02 -12.19 -4.53
N ALA A 62 -11.11 -13.51 -4.75
CA ALA A 62 -11.74 -14.05 -5.96
C ALA A 62 -13.25 -13.78 -6.00
N GLU A 63 -13.92 -13.90 -4.85
CA GLU A 63 -15.36 -13.58 -4.70
C GLU A 63 -15.67 -12.16 -5.16
N VAL A 64 -14.86 -11.19 -4.73
CA VAL A 64 -15.02 -9.77 -5.14
C VAL A 64 -14.94 -9.62 -6.65
N SER A 65 -13.95 -10.25 -7.30
CA SER A 65 -13.83 -10.17 -8.76
C SER A 65 -15.04 -10.76 -9.49
N GLN A 66 -15.59 -11.87 -8.99
CA GLN A 66 -16.78 -12.51 -9.58
C GLN A 66 -18.05 -11.69 -9.35
N THR A 67 -18.23 -11.14 -8.15
CA THR A 67 -19.42 -10.35 -7.84
C THR A 67 -19.40 -8.99 -8.50
N MET A 68 -18.24 -8.31 -8.55
CA MET A 68 -18.13 -6.98 -9.17
C MET A 68 -18.27 -7.05 -10.70
N LEU A 69 -17.72 -8.08 -11.35
CA LEU A 69 -17.79 -8.30 -12.80
C LEU A 69 -19.03 -9.12 -13.21
N ASP A 70 -20.21 -8.57 -12.96
CA ASP A 70 -21.46 -9.20 -13.42
C ASP A 70 -21.71 -8.95 -14.92
N SER A 71 -22.82 -9.49 -15.44
CA SER A 71 -23.18 -9.36 -16.85
C SER A 71 -23.30 -7.90 -17.31
N LYS A 72 -23.79 -6.99 -16.46
CA LYS A 72 -23.95 -5.57 -16.81
C LYS A 72 -22.61 -4.85 -16.89
N VAL A 73 -21.75 -5.04 -15.89
CA VAL A 73 -20.41 -4.45 -15.86
C VAL A 73 -19.57 -5.03 -16.98
N THR A 74 -19.57 -6.35 -17.16
CA THR A 74 -18.81 -7.03 -18.21
C THR A 74 -19.27 -6.59 -19.61
N ALA A 75 -20.57 -6.44 -19.85
CA ALA A 75 -21.07 -5.91 -21.13
C ALA A 75 -20.62 -4.45 -21.38
N ALA A 76 -20.68 -3.60 -20.35
CA ALA A 76 -20.23 -2.21 -20.45
C ALA A 76 -18.71 -2.11 -20.69
N LEU A 77 -17.92 -2.91 -19.97
CA LEU A 77 -16.46 -2.97 -20.11
C LEU A 77 -16.05 -3.48 -21.51
N ASN A 78 -16.76 -4.46 -22.07
CA ASN A 78 -16.51 -4.91 -23.44
C ASN A 78 -16.87 -3.85 -24.48
N LYS A 79 -18.02 -3.17 -24.31
CA LYS A 79 -18.50 -2.17 -25.26
C LYS A 79 -17.68 -0.88 -25.26
N TYR A 80 -17.19 -0.46 -24.10
CA TYR A 80 -16.51 0.82 -23.91
C TYR A 80 -15.06 0.67 -23.46
N ALA A 81 -14.42 -0.46 -23.79
CA ALA A 81 -13.06 -0.79 -23.38
C ALA A 81 -12.05 0.33 -23.68
N ASP A 82 -12.18 0.97 -24.84
CA ASP A 82 -11.28 2.03 -25.30
C ASP A 82 -11.41 3.34 -24.50
N LEU A 83 -12.58 3.55 -23.88
CA LEU A 83 -12.90 4.72 -23.09
C LEU A 83 -12.54 4.55 -21.61
N ILE A 84 -12.18 3.34 -21.18
CA ILE A 84 -11.92 3.04 -19.77
C ILE A 84 -10.42 2.84 -19.59
N ASP A 85 -9.81 3.69 -18.78
CA ASP A 85 -8.41 3.55 -18.39
C ASP A 85 -8.28 2.66 -17.15
N TYR A 86 -9.06 2.98 -16.12
CA TYR A 86 -9.12 2.17 -14.90
C TYR A 86 -10.42 2.36 -14.11
N ILE A 87 -10.76 1.34 -13.33
CA ILE A 87 -11.78 1.31 -12.29
C ILE A 87 -11.08 0.75 -11.06
N HIS A 88 -11.11 1.45 -9.94
CA HIS A 88 -10.40 1.06 -8.72
C HIS A 88 -11.27 1.32 -7.49
N PHE A 89 -11.56 0.26 -6.76
CA PHE A 89 -12.31 0.25 -5.51
C PHE A 89 -11.37 -0.19 -4.40
N SER A 90 -11.31 0.60 -3.34
CA SER A 90 -10.38 0.32 -2.23
C SER A 90 -10.95 0.84 -0.93
N ASP A 91 -10.91 0.00 0.10
CA ASP A 91 -11.13 0.41 1.49
C ASP A 91 -9.85 0.95 2.16
N GLN A 92 -8.67 0.65 1.58
CA GLN A 92 -7.35 0.94 2.14
C GLN A 92 -6.63 2.09 1.43
N PHE A 93 -7.37 2.94 0.72
CA PHE A 93 -6.76 4.01 -0.03
C PHE A 93 -6.15 5.05 0.91
N SER A 94 -4.82 5.17 0.88
CA SER A 94 -4.04 6.09 1.72
C SER A 94 -3.32 7.17 0.90
N GLY A 95 -3.68 7.30 -0.39
CA GLY A 95 -3.02 8.19 -1.33
C GLY A 95 -1.87 7.51 -2.10
N PRO A 96 -1.09 8.31 -2.87
CA PRO A 96 0.08 7.80 -3.57
C PRO A 96 1.09 7.20 -2.59
N LYS A 97 1.75 6.11 -3.02
CA LYS A 97 2.81 5.45 -2.26
C LYS A 97 3.90 6.47 -1.94
N GLN A 98 4.06 6.81 -0.66
CA GLN A 98 5.16 7.68 -0.24
C GLN A 98 6.49 6.97 -0.49
N THR A 99 7.44 7.71 -1.07
CA THR A 99 8.82 7.25 -1.29
C THR A 99 9.46 6.85 0.04
N GLU A 100 10.30 5.82 0.00
CA GLU A 100 10.88 5.12 1.16
C GLU A 100 11.71 6.01 2.12
N GLU A 101 12.04 7.24 1.73
CA GLU A 101 12.78 8.21 2.57
C GLU A 101 11.97 8.74 3.76
N THR A 102 10.63 8.72 3.69
CA THR A 102 9.82 9.14 4.82
C THR A 102 9.52 7.93 5.69
N THR A 103 10.29 7.74 6.76
CA THR A 103 9.98 6.72 7.78
C THR A 103 8.65 7.08 8.43
N LEU A 104 7.56 6.49 7.93
CA LEU A 104 6.22 6.72 8.46
C LEU A 104 6.14 6.18 9.89
N VAL A 105 6.03 7.09 10.85
CA VAL A 105 5.95 6.75 12.29
C VAL A 105 4.52 6.34 12.68
N LYS A 106 3.52 6.72 11.86
CA LYS A 106 2.09 6.45 12.06
C LYS A 106 1.53 5.71 10.85
N LEU A 107 0.59 4.79 11.10
CA LEU A 107 -0.20 4.15 10.06
C LEU A 107 -0.90 5.23 9.21
N PRO A 108 -0.84 5.14 7.87
CA PRO A 108 -1.57 6.06 7.00
C PRO A 108 -3.07 6.01 7.28
N ASP A 109 -3.72 7.17 7.21
CA ASP A 109 -5.18 7.21 7.28
C ASP A 109 -5.76 6.61 5.98
N VAL A 110 -6.63 5.63 6.14
CA VAL A 110 -7.21 4.87 5.03
C VAL A 110 -8.64 5.33 4.78
N LYS A 111 -9.00 5.47 3.50
CA LYS A 111 -10.31 5.91 3.07
C LYS A 111 -10.92 4.88 2.13
N LYS A 112 -12.25 4.72 2.25
CA LYS A 112 -13.05 3.94 1.31
C LYS A 112 -13.36 4.80 0.09
N VAL A 113 -12.85 4.42 -1.08
CA VAL A 113 -12.98 5.21 -2.30
C VAL A 113 -13.31 4.35 -3.50
N LEU A 114 -14.09 4.93 -4.42
CA LEU A 114 -14.28 4.42 -5.76
C LEU A 114 -13.68 5.43 -6.74
N MET A 115 -12.75 4.98 -7.56
CA MET A 115 -12.06 5.81 -8.54
C MET A 115 -12.24 5.25 -9.93
N PHE A 116 -12.55 6.12 -10.88
CA PHE A 116 -12.75 5.80 -12.29
C PHE A 116 -11.91 6.75 -13.13
N GLY A 117 -11.04 6.20 -13.96
CA GLY A 117 -10.29 6.93 -14.98
C GLY A 117 -10.88 6.63 -16.35
N LEU A 118 -11.48 7.64 -16.98
CA LEU A 118 -12.12 7.53 -18.28
C LEU A 118 -11.37 8.37 -19.32
N ASN A 119 -11.10 7.76 -20.47
CA ASN A 119 -10.52 8.42 -21.63
C ASN A 119 -11.63 9.06 -22.46
N MET A 120 -11.61 10.38 -22.55
CA MET A 120 -12.53 11.14 -23.39
C MET A 120 -11.88 11.37 -24.77
N PRO A 121 -12.41 10.79 -25.85
CA PRO A 121 -11.88 10.98 -27.20
C PRO A 121 -12.32 12.34 -27.73
N LEU A 122 -11.49 13.36 -27.54
CA LEU A 122 -11.70 14.72 -28.06
C LEU A 122 -11.18 14.92 -29.49
N LYS A 123 -10.50 13.91 -30.07
CA LYS A 123 -9.94 14.02 -31.42
C LYS A 123 -11.06 14.01 -32.45
N GLY A 124 -11.33 15.16 -33.05
CA GLY A 124 -12.27 15.32 -34.16
C GLY A 124 -13.75 15.30 -33.77
N ARG A 125 -14.08 15.49 -32.49
CA ARG A 125 -15.46 15.52 -31.98
C ARG A 125 -15.70 16.75 -31.13
N SER A 126 -16.93 17.24 -31.13
CA SER A 126 -17.32 18.31 -30.21
C SER A 126 -17.34 17.81 -28.77
N VAL A 127 -17.23 18.73 -27.81
CA VAL A 127 -17.31 18.38 -26.37
C VAL A 127 -18.67 17.75 -26.04
N GLN A 128 -19.75 18.19 -26.70
CA GLN A 128 -21.11 17.67 -26.50
C GLN A 128 -21.21 16.21 -26.96
N GLU A 129 -20.72 15.87 -28.14
CA GLU A 129 -20.70 14.49 -28.64
C GLU A 129 -19.87 13.57 -27.73
N ALA A 130 -18.70 14.05 -27.28
CA ALA A 130 -17.87 13.31 -26.35
C ALA A 130 -18.59 13.04 -25.02
N MET A 131 -19.37 14.00 -24.52
CA MET A 131 -20.20 13.83 -23.32
C MET A 131 -21.33 12.82 -23.51
N GLU A 132 -21.99 12.80 -24.67
CA GLU A 132 -23.02 11.79 -24.98
C GLU A 132 -22.44 10.37 -24.96
N HIS A 133 -21.24 10.19 -25.50
CA HIS A 133 -20.52 8.92 -25.46
C HIS A 133 -20.09 8.50 -24.04
N MET A 134 -19.88 9.46 -23.13
CA MET A 134 -19.59 9.15 -21.72
C MET A 134 -20.85 8.88 -20.88
N ARG A 135 -22.05 9.24 -21.35
CA ARG A 135 -23.29 9.08 -20.58
C ARG A 135 -23.51 7.65 -20.05
N PRO A 136 -23.29 6.57 -20.83
CA PRO A 136 -23.39 5.20 -20.33
C PRO A 136 -22.34 4.86 -19.27
N LEU A 137 -21.14 5.44 -19.37
CA LEU A 137 -20.09 5.26 -18.37
C LEU A 137 -20.43 5.97 -17.05
N MET A 138 -21.09 7.13 -17.11
CA MET A 138 -21.61 7.77 -15.90
C MET A 138 -22.68 6.91 -15.22
N GLN A 139 -23.58 6.30 -15.99
CA GLN A 139 -24.56 5.34 -15.47
C GLN A 139 -23.86 4.12 -14.84
N LEU A 140 -22.77 3.64 -15.44
CA LEU A 140 -21.94 2.57 -14.88
C LEU A 140 -21.33 2.97 -13.53
N VAL A 141 -20.88 4.22 -13.37
CA VAL A 141 -20.35 4.72 -12.08
C VAL A 141 -21.42 4.64 -10.99
N PHE A 142 -22.64 5.13 -11.26
CA PHE A 142 -23.76 5.04 -10.30
C PHE A 142 -24.13 3.59 -10.00
N TYR A 143 -24.16 2.74 -11.02
CA TYR A 143 -24.42 1.31 -10.86
C TYR A 143 -23.39 0.64 -9.94
N CYS A 144 -22.09 0.89 -10.18
CA CYS A 144 -21.01 0.39 -9.34
C CYS A 144 -21.11 0.92 -7.91
N MET A 145 -21.47 2.19 -7.73
CA MET A 145 -21.66 2.79 -6.40
C MET A 145 -22.78 2.09 -5.63
N GLU A 146 -23.97 1.91 -6.22
CA GLU A 146 -25.06 1.17 -5.56
C GLU A 146 -24.70 -0.29 -5.29
N LYS A 147 -24.00 -0.92 -6.22
CA LYS A 147 -23.57 -2.31 -6.09
C LYS A 147 -22.61 -2.51 -4.94
N VAL A 148 -21.60 -1.64 -4.81
CA VAL A 148 -20.66 -1.67 -3.68
C VAL A 148 -21.40 -1.45 -2.35
N LYS A 149 -22.40 -0.56 -2.31
CA LYS A 149 -23.23 -0.35 -1.10
C LYS A 149 -23.98 -1.59 -0.65
N ARG A 150 -24.49 -2.39 -1.60
CA ARG A 150 -25.26 -3.61 -1.32
C ARG A 150 -24.41 -4.85 -1.13
N PHE A 151 -23.21 -4.86 -1.70
CA PHE A 151 -22.31 -6.00 -1.65
C PHE A 151 -21.85 -6.24 -0.21
N ARG A 152 -21.94 -7.50 0.22
CA ARG A 152 -21.39 -7.96 1.48
C ARG A 152 -20.55 -9.21 1.23
N LEU A 153 -19.37 -9.24 1.83
CA LEU A 153 -18.47 -10.39 1.75
C LEU A 153 -19.07 -11.59 2.47
N SER A 154 -18.81 -12.78 1.94
CA SER A 154 -19.00 -14.01 2.69
C SER A 154 -18.22 -14.01 4.00
N LYS A 155 -18.62 -14.85 4.96
CA LYS A 155 -17.91 -15.01 6.23
C LYS A 155 -16.43 -15.38 6.02
N GLU A 156 -16.15 -16.20 5.02
CA GLU A 156 -14.79 -16.59 4.64
C GLU A 156 -14.01 -15.43 4.00
N GLY A 157 -14.65 -14.69 3.09
CA GLY A 157 -14.08 -13.49 2.46
C GLY A 157 -13.71 -12.43 3.49
N LYS A 158 -14.61 -12.15 4.44
CA LYS A 158 -14.38 -11.21 5.54
C LYS A 158 -13.20 -11.64 6.42
N ASN A 159 -13.16 -12.90 6.85
CA ASN A 159 -12.05 -13.43 7.63
C ASN A 159 -10.70 -13.33 6.90
N LYS A 160 -10.70 -13.51 5.57
CA LYS A 160 -9.49 -13.40 4.76
C LYS A 160 -9.04 -11.95 4.60
N ALA A 161 -9.98 -11.03 4.36
CA ALA A 161 -9.70 -9.60 4.32
C ALA A 161 -9.11 -9.11 5.64
N ASP A 162 -9.74 -9.45 6.77
CA ASP A 162 -9.29 -9.03 8.11
C ASP A 162 -7.88 -9.56 8.41
N LYS A 163 -7.59 -10.82 8.06
CA LYS A 163 -6.23 -11.40 8.18
C LYS A 163 -5.20 -10.67 7.34
N ASN A 164 -5.56 -10.26 6.12
CA ASN A 164 -4.66 -9.50 5.27
C ASN A 164 -4.37 -8.11 5.86
N ARG A 165 -5.38 -7.43 6.41
CA ARG A 165 -5.22 -6.13 7.09
C ARG A 165 -4.29 -6.26 8.30
N LEU A 166 -4.53 -7.25 9.17
CA LEU A 166 -3.68 -7.53 10.33
C LEU A 166 -2.23 -7.82 9.92
N ARG A 167 -2.01 -8.63 8.87
CA ARG A 167 -0.67 -8.92 8.37
C ARG A 167 0.07 -7.65 7.91
N VAL A 168 -0.64 -6.73 7.27
CA VAL A 168 -0.05 -5.46 6.80
C VAL A 168 0.29 -4.56 7.99
N GLU A 169 -0.58 -4.48 8.99
CA GLU A 169 -0.29 -3.78 10.24
C GLU A 169 0.94 -4.37 10.94
N GLU A 170 1.03 -5.68 11.09
CA GLU A 170 2.20 -6.36 11.67
C GLU A 170 3.49 -6.07 10.89
N MET A 171 3.44 -6.12 9.54
CA MET A 171 4.58 -5.77 8.70
C MET A 171 4.99 -4.31 8.87
N PHE A 172 4.02 -3.40 8.99
CA PHE A 172 4.28 -1.98 9.24
C PHE A 172 4.93 -1.75 10.61
N LEU A 173 4.40 -2.36 11.67
CA LEU A 173 4.97 -2.28 13.01
C LEU A 173 6.41 -2.80 13.03
N LYS A 174 6.66 -3.97 12.42
CA LYS A 174 7.99 -4.58 12.36
C LYS A 174 8.99 -3.68 11.62
N THR A 175 8.59 -3.14 10.48
CA THR A 175 9.43 -2.22 9.68
C THR A 175 9.71 -0.93 10.45
N THR A 176 8.70 -0.37 11.13
CA THR A 176 8.83 0.83 11.96
C THR A 176 9.78 0.60 13.14
N HIS A 177 9.67 -0.55 13.82
CA HIS A 177 10.57 -0.91 14.92
C HIS A 177 12.02 -1.06 14.44
N ALA A 178 12.23 -1.72 13.31
CA ALA A 178 13.56 -1.86 12.70
C ALA A 178 14.17 -0.49 12.37
N ALA A 179 13.40 0.37 11.69
CA ALA A 179 13.88 1.70 11.30
C ALA A 179 14.15 2.61 12.51
N ARG A 180 13.33 2.55 13.57
CA ARG A 180 13.60 3.28 14.83
C ARG A 180 14.86 2.76 15.52
N ALA A 181 15.09 1.45 15.52
CA ALA A 181 16.29 0.85 16.11
C ALA A 181 17.56 1.24 15.34
N GLU A 182 17.48 1.25 14.01
CA GLU A 182 18.57 1.69 13.12
C GLU A 182 18.87 3.17 13.30
N ALA A 183 17.86 4.05 13.30
CA ALA A 183 18.05 5.48 13.55
C ALA A 183 18.65 5.76 14.94
N ALA A 184 18.24 5.00 15.96
CA ALA A 184 18.82 5.11 17.29
C ALA A 184 20.27 4.60 17.34
N ALA A 185 20.61 3.56 16.58
CA ALA A 185 21.97 3.05 16.45
C ALA A 185 22.87 4.06 15.71
N ALA A 186 22.40 4.62 14.59
CA ALA A 186 23.09 5.64 13.83
C ALA A 186 23.39 6.88 14.68
N ARG A 187 22.41 7.40 15.45
CA ARG A 187 22.64 8.52 16.39
C ARG A 187 23.66 8.19 17.48
N ARG A 188 23.69 6.95 17.96
CA ARG A 188 24.68 6.49 18.96
C ARG A 188 26.07 6.31 18.35
N GLU A 189 26.17 5.96 17.08
CA GLU A 189 27.42 5.86 16.36
C GLU A 189 27.98 7.22 16.00
N GLU A 190 27.13 8.14 15.52
CA GLU A 190 27.49 9.51 15.21
C GLU A 190 27.97 10.27 16.45
N LYS A 191 27.27 10.15 17.59
CA LYS A 191 27.76 10.72 18.87
C LYS A 191 29.11 10.16 19.29
N ARG A 192 29.35 8.85 19.09
CA ARG A 192 30.65 8.24 19.39
C ARG A 192 31.74 8.71 18.43
N ARG A 193 31.42 8.92 17.16
CA ARG A 193 32.35 9.45 16.15
C ARG A 193 32.71 10.90 16.46
N GLN A 194 31.72 11.75 16.76
CA GLN A 194 31.93 13.15 17.16
C GLN A 194 32.71 13.27 18.47
N GLU A 195 32.45 12.42 19.47
CA GLU A 195 33.23 12.39 20.72
C GLU A 195 34.68 11.95 20.45
N LYS A 196 34.89 10.96 19.58
CA LYS A 196 36.24 10.52 19.17
C LYS A 196 37.00 11.61 18.40
N GLU A 197 36.32 12.33 17.51
CA GLU A 197 36.91 13.41 16.71
C GLU A 197 37.23 14.65 17.56
N ARG A 198 36.36 15.00 18.51
CA ARG A 198 36.60 16.08 19.48
C ARG A 198 37.81 15.80 20.38
N ILE A 199 37.99 14.55 20.79
CA ILE A 199 39.11 14.13 21.65
C ILE A 199 40.41 14.03 20.87
N LEU A 200 40.35 13.65 19.59
CA LEU A 200 41.53 13.66 18.70
C LEU A 200 41.99 15.08 18.35
N GLN A 201 41.10 16.07 18.39
CA GLN A 201 41.43 17.49 18.26
C GLN A 201 41.92 18.14 19.56
N GLU A 202 41.81 17.47 20.72
CA GLU A 202 42.25 18.03 22.01
C GLU A 202 43.71 17.59 22.29
N ASP A 203 44.67 18.50 22.05
CA ASP A 203 46.14 18.33 22.09
C ASP A 203 46.76 17.99 23.49
N ASP A 204 46.00 17.40 24.41
CA ASP A 204 46.43 17.12 25.80
C ASP A 204 46.74 15.61 26.04
N PRO A 205 48.02 15.20 26.10
CA PRO A 205 48.44 13.79 26.09
C PRO A 205 47.99 12.98 27.32
N GLU A 206 47.71 13.60 28.47
CA GLU A 206 47.21 12.88 29.65
C GLU A 206 45.72 12.52 29.56
N LYS A 207 44.91 13.39 28.93
CA LYS A 207 43.48 13.14 28.75
C LYS A 207 43.24 12.00 27.76
N GLN A 208 44.10 11.89 26.75
CA GLN A 208 44.04 10.82 25.75
C GLN A 208 44.29 9.44 26.38
N ARG A 209 45.30 9.29 27.25
CA ARG A 209 45.57 8.02 27.96
C ARG A 209 44.42 7.60 28.89
N LYS A 210 43.83 8.54 29.63
CA LYS A 210 42.65 8.26 30.49
C LYS A 210 41.42 7.85 29.69
N TRP A 211 41.26 8.37 28.47
CA TRP A 211 40.16 8.00 27.59
C TRP A 211 40.35 6.62 26.98
N GLU A 212 41.55 6.30 26.50
CA GLU A 212 41.92 5.00 25.95
C GLU A 212 41.75 3.87 26.98
N GLU A 213 42.18 4.06 28.23
CA GLU A 213 41.95 3.08 29.31
C GLU A 213 40.46 2.87 29.62
N ARG A 214 39.65 3.94 29.56
CA ARG A 214 38.19 3.86 29.76
C ARG A 214 37.51 3.11 28.61
N GLU A 215 37.94 3.31 27.37
CA GLU A 215 37.46 2.57 26.20
C GLU A 215 37.86 1.09 26.26
N MET A 216 39.11 0.79 26.61
CA MET A 216 39.60 -0.58 26.82
C MET A 216 38.77 -1.32 27.87
N LYS A 217 38.49 -0.69 29.03
CA LYS A 217 37.61 -1.29 30.07
C LYS A 217 36.18 -1.51 29.58
N ARG A 218 35.63 -0.61 28.74
CA ARG A 218 34.28 -0.78 28.16
C ARG A 218 34.23 -1.90 27.13
N GLN A 219 35.24 -2.04 26.29
CA GLN A 219 35.34 -3.12 25.31
C GLN A 219 35.54 -4.48 25.99
N MET A 220 36.39 -4.56 27.01
CA MET A 220 36.57 -5.78 27.81
C MET A 220 35.27 -6.22 28.48
N LYS A 221 34.48 -5.28 29.01
CA LYS A 221 33.14 -5.56 29.58
C LYS A 221 32.10 -5.97 28.52
N LYS A 222 32.22 -5.53 27.26
CA LYS A 222 31.35 -5.97 26.15
C LYS A 222 31.72 -7.35 25.62
N LYS A 223 33.03 -7.68 25.58
CA LYS A 223 33.55 -8.99 25.17
C LYS A 223 33.37 -10.06 26.25
N ALA A 224 33.20 -9.66 27.51
CA ALA A 224 32.88 -10.58 28.58
C ALA A 224 31.54 -11.31 28.28
N PRO A 225 31.52 -12.65 28.23
CA PRO A 225 30.31 -13.40 27.96
C PRO A 225 29.30 -13.17 29.08
N LYS A 226 28.09 -12.72 28.73
CA LYS A 226 26.99 -12.59 29.69
C LYS A 226 26.48 -13.98 30.02
N MET A 227 26.86 -14.51 31.19
CA MET A 227 26.27 -15.74 31.72
C MET A 227 24.76 -15.54 31.87
N LYS A 228 23.98 -16.15 30.98
CA LYS A 228 22.54 -16.28 31.15
C LYS A 228 22.33 -17.25 32.32
N GLN A 229 21.74 -16.79 33.42
CA GLN A 229 21.27 -17.69 34.46
C GLN A 229 20.21 -18.61 33.84
N LEU A 230 20.55 -19.89 33.65
CA LEU A 230 19.55 -20.93 33.46
C LEU A 230 18.75 -21.00 34.77
N LYS A 231 17.52 -20.48 34.75
CA LYS A 231 16.54 -20.78 35.79
C LYS A 231 16.19 -22.26 35.67
N VAL A 232 16.81 -23.08 36.52
CA VAL A 232 16.37 -24.47 36.74
C VAL A 232 14.98 -24.38 37.38
N LYS A 233 13.95 -24.77 36.63
CA LYS A 233 12.63 -25.07 37.21
C LYS A 233 12.79 -26.38 37.99
N ALA A 234 12.66 -26.31 39.31
CA ALA A 234 12.48 -27.49 40.14
C ALA A 234 11.14 -28.16 39.76
N LEU A 235 11.17 -29.51 39.70
CA LEU A 235 10.02 -30.38 39.50
C LEU A 235 8.95 -30.18 40.57
#